data_AF-A0A8X6LNA6-F1
#
_entry.id   AF-A0A8X6LNA6-F1
#
_cell.length_a   1.000
_cell.length_b   1.000
_cell.length_c   1.000
_cell.angle_alpha   90.00
_cell.angle_beta   90.00
_cell.angle_gamma   90.00
#
_symmetry.space_group_name_H-M   'P 1'
#
loop_
_entity.id
_entity.type
_entity.pdbx_description
1 polymer ?
#
loop_
_entity_poly.entity_id
_entity_poly.type
_entity_poly.pdbx_seq_one_letter_code
_entity_poly.pdbx_strand_id
1 'polypeptide(L)' 'MSSAAEKQKRVLPLFQYVSFSTKDKFGIRVQRDPRLAGLGVLGRGVLFSCFHEDHLKEATQLYEVLI' A
#
# COMPACT_ATOMS: atom_id res chain seq x y z
N MET A 1 -14.64 8.44 19.45
CA MET A 1 -14.43 7.24 18.60
C MET A 1 -15.06 7.53 17.25
N SER A 2 -14.34 7.31 16.14
CA SER A 2 -14.92 7.51 14.80
C SER A 2 -16.00 6.46 14.54
N SER A 3 -17.15 6.89 14.04
CA SER A 3 -18.25 5.99 13.71
C SER A 3 -17.86 5.05 12.56
N ALA A 4 -18.53 3.89 12.46
CA ALA A 4 -18.30 2.96 11.34
C ALA A 4 -18.49 3.66 9.98
N ALA A 5 -19.47 4.56 9.87
CA ALA A 5 -19.75 5.33 8.66
C ALA A 5 -18.60 6.28 8.29
N GLU A 6 -17.97 6.94 9.27
CA GLU A 6 -16.81 7.80 9.04
C GLU A 6 -15.57 7.01 8.61
N LYS A 7 -15.33 5.85 9.24
CA LYS A 7 -14.25 4.95 8.81
C LYS A 7 -14.47 4.46 7.39
N GLN A 8 -15.69 4.04 7.05
CA GLN A 8 -16.05 3.59 5.71
C GLN A 8 -15.80 4.68 4.65
N LYS A 9 -16.19 5.93 4.93
CA LYS A 9 -15.93 7.08 4.05
C LYS A 9 -14.44 7.31 3.77
N ARG A 10 -13.56 6.95 4.71
CA ARG A 10 -12.09 7.08 4.56
C ARG A 10 -11.46 5.89 3.86
N VAL A 11 -12.00 4.68 4.04
CA VAL A 11 -11.46 3.45 3.45
C VAL A 11 -11.83 3.32 1.99
N LEU A 12 -13.08 3.60 1.60
CA LEU A 12 -13.56 3.40 0.22
C LEU A 12 -12.68 4.09 -0.86
N PRO A 13 -12.22 5.35 -0.68
CA PRO A 13 -11.35 5.99 -1.67
C PRO A 13 -9.98 5.33 -1.84
N LEU A 14 -9.49 4.54 -0.87
CA LEU A 14 -8.21 3.82 -0.97
C LEU A 14 -8.28 2.66 -1.98
N PHE A 15 -9.49 2.12 -2.20
CA PHE A 15 -9.75 1.04 -3.15
C PHE A 15 -10.28 1.54 -4.49
N GLN A 16 -10.50 2.85 -4.63
CA GLN A 16 -10.76 3.45 -5.91
C GLN A 16 -9.44 3.59 -6.67
N TYR A 17 -9.44 3.28 -7.96
CA TYR A 17 -8.28 3.48 -8.83
C TYR A 17 -7.06 2.57 -8.56
N VAL A 18 -7.26 1.41 -7.94
CA VAL A 18 -6.20 0.40 -7.69
C VAL A 18 -5.47 -0.03 -8.98
N SER A 19 -6.15 0.06 -10.13
CA SER A 19 -5.60 -0.24 -11.45
C SER A 19 -4.79 0.89 -12.09
N PHE A 20 -4.71 2.09 -11.50
CA PHE A 20 -3.99 3.21 -12.13
C PHE A 20 -2.48 3.00 -12.08
N SER A 21 -1.85 3.07 -13.25
CA SER A 21 -0.40 2.98 -13.46
C SER A 21 0.39 4.21 -12.97
N THR A 22 -0.09 4.89 -11.92
CA THR A 22 0.56 6.11 -11.42
C THR A 22 1.88 5.77 -10.76
N LYS A 23 2.96 5.90 -11.53
CA LYS A 23 4.36 5.72 -11.10
C LYS A 23 4.77 6.74 -10.03
N ASP A 24 4.17 7.94 -10.02
CA ASP A 24 4.77 9.08 -9.33
C ASP A 24 4.29 9.30 -7.89
N LYS A 25 3.02 8.98 -7.55
CA LYS A 25 2.43 9.41 -6.27
C LYS A 25 2.80 8.56 -5.06
N PHE A 26 3.10 7.27 -5.24
CA PHE A 26 3.44 6.38 -4.13
C PHE A 26 4.91 6.46 -3.75
N GLY A 27 5.81 6.56 -4.73
CA GLY A 27 7.24 6.76 -4.49
C GLY A 27 7.51 8.00 -3.63
N ILE A 28 6.78 9.10 -3.88
CA ILE A 28 6.91 10.35 -3.08
C ILE A 28 6.46 10.14 -1.62
N ARG A 29 5.47 9.29 -1.35
CA ARG A 29 5.00 9.04 0.04
C ARG A 29 5.94 8.10 0.79
N VAL A 30 6.43 7.06 0.12
CA VAL A 30 7.43 6.13 0.66
C VAL A 30 8.73 6.86 1.02
N GLN A 31 9.18 7.79 0.18
CA GLN A 31 10.37 8.60 0.47
C GLN A 31 10.21 9.57 1.65
N ARG A 32 8.97 9.89 2.04
CA ARG A 32 8.67 10.89 3.09
C ARG A 32 8.34 10.29 4.44
N ASP A 33 7.86 9.05 4.50
CA ASP A 33 7.51 8.38 5.75
C ASP A 33 8.56 7.30 6.07
N PRO A 34 9.40 7.48 7.11
CA PRO A 34 10.40 6.50 7.52
C PRO A 34 9.82 5.11 7.81
N ARG A 35 8.54 5.02 8.19
CA ARG A 35 7.88 3.74 8.48
C ARG A 35 7.61 2.94 7.20
N LEU A 36 7.57 3.60 6.06
CA LEU A 36 7.38 2.97 4.75
C LEU A 36 8.72 2.69 4.05
N ALA A 37 9.85 2.98 4.68
CA ALA A 37 11.17 2.73 4.10
C ALA A 37 11.34 1.24 3.78
N GLY A 38 11.84 0.93 2.59
CA GLY A 38 12.02 -0.44 2.11
C GLY A 38 10.82 -1.03 1.36
N LEU A 39 9.67 -0.33 1.30
CA LEU A 39 8.54 -0.69 0.45
C LEU A 39 8.70 -0.14 -0.99
N GLY A 40 8.00 -0.75 -1.94
CA GLY A 40 8.05 -0.41 -3.37
C GLY A 40 9.05 -1.22 -4.19
N VAL A 41 9.51 -2.37 -3.68
CA VAL A 41 10.53 -3.22 -4.31
C VAL A 41 9.98 -3.97 -5.51
N LEU A 42 8.78 -4.57 -5.39
CA LEU A 42 8.11 -5.26 -6.50
C LEU A 42 7.83 -4.33 -7.70
N GLY A 43 7.73 -3.03 -7.46
CA GLY A 43 7.36 -2.05 -8.47
C GLY A 43 5.86 -2.11 -8.82
N ARG A 44 5.42 -1.17 -9.67
CA ARG A 44 4.02 -1.06 -10.13
C ARG A 44 3.83 -1.66 -11.52
N GLY A 45 2.65 -2.24 -11.77
CA GLY A 45 2.32 -2.87 -13.06
C GLY A 45 2.86 -4.30 -13.21
N VAL A 46 3.47 -4.84 -12.15
CA VAL A 46 3.90 -6.23 -12.04
C VAL A 46 2.83 -7.03 -11.28
N LEU A 47 2.65 -8.30 -11.64
CA LEU A 47 1.73 -9.18 -10.92
C LEU A 47 2.26 -9.45 -9.51
N PHE A 48 1.41 -9.22 -8.52
CA PHE A 48 1.66 -9.69 -7.17
C PHE A 48 1.32 -11.18 -7.06
N SER A 49 2.25 -12.00 -6.57
CA SER A 49 2.02 -13.42 -6.27
C SER A 49 1.84 -13.61 -4.77
N CYS A 50 0.73 -14.25 -4.38
CA CYS A 50 0.48 -14.65 -3.00
C CYS A 50 1.31 -15.86 -2.56
N PHE A 51 2.21 -16.38 -3.41
CA PHE A 51 3.05 -17.54 -3.12
C PHE A 51 4.55 -17.24 -3.26
N HIS A 52 4.92 -16.06 -3.76
CA HIS A 52 6.31 -15.68 -3.90
C HIS A 52 6.81 -15.05 -2.59
N GLU A 53 7.89 -15.59 -2.03
CA GLU A 53 8.40 -15.21 -0.71
C GLU A 53 8.69 -13.70 -0.61
N ASP A 54 9.41 -13.14 -1.57
CA ASP A 54 9.74 -11.70 -1.55
C ASP A 54 8.52 -10.79 -1.61
N HIS A 55 7.49 -11.18 -2.37
CA HIS A 55 6.25 -10.41 -2.46
C HIS A 55 5.51 -10.42 -1.13
N LEU A 56 5.44 -11.59 -0.49
CA LEU A 56 4.83 -11.74 0.83
C LEU A 56 5.62 -10.98 1.89
N LYS A 57 6.95 -10.98 1.84
CA LYS A 57 7.80 -10.23 2.76
C LYS A 57 7.56 -8.73 2.68
N GLU A 58 7.47 -8.19 1.48
CA GLU A 58 7.12 -6.78 1.27
C GLU A 58 5.68 -6.46 1.72
N ALA A 59 4.72 -7.34 1.43
CA ALA A 59 3.34 -7.19 1.91
C ALA A 59 3.26 -7.26 3.45
N THR A 60 4.10 -8.09 4.08
CA THR A 60 4.22 -8.20 5.54
C THR A 60 4.66 -6.88 6.15
N GLN A 61 5.75 -6.32 5.63
CA GLN A 61 6.25 -5.02 6.09
C GLN A 61 5.19 -3.92 5.97
N LEU A 62 4.38 -3.94 4.91
CA LEU A 62 3.29 -2.97 4.76
C LEU A 62 2.17 -3.19 5.78
N TYR A 63 1.74 -4.43 6.06
CA TYR A 63 0.67 -4.63 7.05
C TYR A 63 1.10 -4.19 8.45
N GLU A 64 2.36 -4.42 8.83
CA GLU A 64 2.87 -4.10 10.16
C GLU A 64 2.82 -2.60 10.46
N VAL A 65 2.91 -1.76 9.42
CA VAL A 65 2.77 -0.30 9.53
C VAL A 65 1.31 0.14 9.66
N LEU A 66 0.35 -0.69 9.22
CA LEU A 66 -1.07 -0.37 9.19
C LEU A 66 -1.84 -0.78 10.45
N ILE A 67 -1.25 -1.66 11.28
CA ILE A 67 -1.77 -2.07 12.59
C ILE A 67 -1.51 -0.97 13.63
#